data_AF-A0A8C2UUB8-F1
#
_entry.id   AF-A0A8C2UUB8-F1
#
_cell.length_a   1.000
_cell.length_b   1.000
_cell.length_c   1.000
_cell.angle_alpha   90.00
_cell.angle_beta   90.00
_cell.angle_gamma   90.00
#
_symmetry.space_group_name_H-M   'P 1'
#
loop_
_entity.id
_entity.type
_entity.pdbx_description
1 polymer ?
#
loop_
_entity_poly.entity_id
_entity_poly.type
_entity_poly.pdbx_seq_one_letter_code
_entity_poly.pdbx_strand_id
1 'polypeptide(L)' 'MAFVKSGWLLRQSTILKRWKKNWFDLWSDGHLIYYDDQTRQSIEDKVHMPVDCINIRIGHECRDI' A
#
# COMPACT_ATOMS: atom_id res chain seq x y z
N MET A 1 3.63 2.74 19.16
CA MET A 1 2.83 2.80 17.92
C MET A 1 2.29 1.41 17.64
N ALA A 2 1.06 1.31 17.17
CA ALA A 2 0.42 0.04 16.83
C ALA A 2 -0.03 0.02 15.36
N PHE A 3 -0.13 -1.17 14.79
CA PHE A 3 -0.79 -1.37 13.50
C PHE A 3 -2.30 -1.13 13.65
N VAL A 4 -2.86 -0.32 12.75
CA VAL A 4 -4.31 -0.14 12.62
C VAL A 4 -4.89 -1.31 11.83
N LYS A 5 -4.22 -1.68 10.73
CA LYS A 5 -4.62 -2.80 9.88
C LYS A 5 -3.41 -3.36 9.15
N SER A 6 -3.41 -4.67 8.95
CA SER A 6 -2.43 -5.36 8.12
C SER A 6 -3.12 -6.34 7.18
N GLY A 7 -2.53 -6.60 6.02
CA GLY A 7 -3.04 -7.62 5.12
C GLY A 7 -2.42 -7.61 3.73
N TRP A 8 -2.81 -8.61 2.95
CA TRP A 8 -2.40 -8.74 1.55
C TRP A 8 -3.26 -7.87 0.64
N LEU A 9 -2.60 -7.15 -0.27
CA LEU A 9 -3.25 -6.50 -1.41
C LEU A 9 -2.43 -6.74 -2.68
N LEU A 10 -3.08 -6.59 -3.83
CA LEU A 10 -2.38 -6.53 -5.12
C LEU A 10 -1.97 -5.08 -5.39
N ARG A 11 -0.71 -4.88 -5.76
CA ARG A 11 -0.15 -3.60 -6.17
C ARG A 11 0.32 -3.70 -7.62
N GLN A 12 0.00 -2.71 -8.44
CA GLN A 12 0.62 -2.59 -9.75
C GLN A 12 2.06 -2.06 -9.59
N SER A 13 3.04 -2.80 -10.11
CA SER A 13 4.45 -2.38 -10.02
C SER A 13 4.73 -1.14 -10.85
N THR A 14 5.67 -0.31 -10.40
CA THR A 14 5.93 1.01 -11.01
C THR A 14 6.51 0.90 -12.42
N ILE A 15 7.46 -0.01 -12.61
CA ILE A 15 8.20 -0.19 -13.88
C ILE A 15 7.47 -1.15 -14.83
N LEU A 16 7.25 -2.40 -14.38
CA LEU A 16 6.70 -3.46 -15.25
C LEU A 16 5.17 -3.43 -15.36
N LYS A 17 4.48 -2.57 -14.60
CA LYS A 17 3.02 -2.42 -14.60
C LYS A 17 2.22 -3.72 -14.36
N ARG A 18 2.84 -4.72 -13.72
CA ARG A 18 2.20 -5.99 -13.37
C ARG A 18 1.60 -5.94 -11.97
N TRP A 19 0.48 -6.62 -11.76
CA TRP A 19 -0.08 -6.83 -10.44
C TRP A 19 0.79 -7.83 -9.66
N LYS A 20 1.30 -7.41 -8.52
CA LYS A 20 2.05 -8.26 -7.58
C LYS A 20 1.40 -8.22 -6.21
N LYS A 21 1.49 -9.34 -5.49
CA LYS A 21 1.00 -9.44 -4.12
C LYS A 21 2.03 -8.82 -3.18
N ASN A 22 1.60 -7.88 -2.34
CA ASN A 22 2.43 -7.26 -1.32
C ASN A 22 1.70 -7.30 0.03
N TRP A 23 2.47 -7.38 1.12
CA TRP A 23 1.94 -7.22 2.47
C TRP A 23 1.92 -5.74 2.84
N PHE A 24 0.81 -5.26 3.37
CA PHE A 24 0.62 -3.86 3.76
C PHE A 24 0.42 -3.78 5.27
N ASP A 25 1.03 -2.77 5.90
CA ASP A 25 0.75 -2.33 7.25
C ASP A 25 0.36 -0.85 7.24
N LEU A 26 -0.83 -0.53 7.77
CA LEU A 26 -1.23 0.83 8.10
C LEU A 26 -0.92 1.09 9.57
N TRP A 27 -0.06 2.06 9.83
CA TRP A 27 0.38 2.45 11.16
C TRP A 27 -0.53 3.54 11.74
N SER A 28 -0.61 3.59 13.07
CA SER A 28 -1.42 4.58 13.81
C SER A 28 -0.94 6.02 13.67
N ASP A 29 0.27 6.25 13.15
CA ASP A 29 0.81 7.57 12.81
C ASP A 29 0.49 7.99 11.35
N GLY A 30 -0.24 7.15 10.61
CA GLY A 30 -0.68 7.41 9.24
C GLY A 30 0.24 6.86 8.16
N HIS A 31 1.36 6.22 8.48
CA HIS A 31 2.20 5.58 7.46
C HIS A 31 1.54 4.30 6.92
N LEU A 32 1.37 4.21 5.61
CA LEU A 32 1.06 2.98 4.89
C LEU A 32 2.36 2.44 4.27
N ILE A 33 2.87 1.34 4.81
CA ILE A 33 4.11 0.70 4.34
C ILE A 33 3.75 -0.61 3.67
N TYR A 34 4.43 -0.94 2.58
CA TYR A 34 4.28 -2.24 1.93
C TYR A 34 5.62 -2.94 1.69
N TYR A 35 5.55 -4.27 1.76
CA TYR A 35 6.67 -5.19 1.75
C TYR A 35 6.48 -6.28 0.71
N ASP A 36 7.55 -6.96 0.33
CA ASP A 36 7.47 -8.14 -0.53
C ASP A 36 6.53 -9.20 0.05
N ASP A 37 6.62 -9.45 1.37
CA ASP A 37 5.80 -10.42 2.07
C ASP A 37 5.55 -10.07 3.55
N GLN A 38 4.83 -10.94 4.25
CA GLN A 38 4.45 -10.75 5.65
C GLN A 38 5.61 -10.85 6.65
N THR A 39 6.80 -11.29 6.22
CA THR A 39 8.00 -11.32 7.08
C THR A 39 8.54 -9.91 7.33
N ARG A 40 8.14 -8.93 6.49
CA ARG A 40 8.53 -7.52 6.58
C ARG A 40 10.03 -7.26 6.46
N GLN A 41 10.78 -8.20 5.90
CA GLN A 41 12.23 -8.07 5.74
C GLN A 41 12.64 -7.10 4.63
N SER A 42 11.83 -7.02 3.57
CA SER A 42 12.08 -6.18 2.40
C SER A 42 10.97 -5.14 2.28
N ILE A 43 11.27 -3.90 2.66
CA ILE A 43 10.38 -2.76 2.41
C ILE A 43 10.46 -2.40 0.94
N GLU A 44 9.31 -2.34 0.31
CA GLU A 44 9.19 -1.91 -1.07
C GLU A 44 9.03 -0.38 -1.16
N ASP A 45 8.10 0.20 -0.38
CA ASP A 45 7.95 1.65 -0.24
C ASP A 45 7.03 2.02 0.94
N LYS A 46 6.83 3.34 1.15
CA LYS A 46 5.89 3.90 2.12
C LYS A 46 5.17 5.15 1.61
N VAL A 47 3.97 5.39 2.12
CA VAL A 47 3.18 6.62 1.88
C VAL A 47 2.71 7.16 3.22
N HIS A 48 2.88 8.46 3.49
CA HIS A 48 2.31 9.08 4.67
C HIS A 48 0.90 9.57 4.37
N MET A 49 -0.11 8.77 4.71
CA MET A 49 -1.49 8.98 4.27
C MET A 49 -2.04 10.38 4.59
N PRO A 50 -1.81 10.99 5.77
CA PRO A 50 -2.34 12.31 6.08
C PRO A 50 -1.72 13.45 5.26
N VAL A 51 -0.53 13.25 4.69
CA VAL A 51 0.26 14.29 4.02
C VAL A 51 0.32 14.08 2.51
N ASP A 52 0.59 12.84 2.08
CA ASP A 52 0.83 12.50 0.67
C ASP A 52 -0.46 12.13 -0.09
N CYS A 53 -1.48 11.59 0.61
CA CYS A 53 -2.69 11.09 -0.02
C CYS A 53 -3.74 12.20 -0.19
N ILE A 54 -4.02 12.56 -1.45
CA ILE A 54 -5.04 13.57 -1.78
C ILE A 54 -6.42 12.98 -2.09
N ASN A 55 -6.50 11.70 -2.47
CA ASN A 55 -7.75 11.04 -2.84
C ASN A 55 -7.60 9.51 -2.84
N ILE A 56 -8.67 8.78 -2.54
CA ILE A 56 -8.76 7.31 -2.64
C ILE A 56 -9.96 6.98 -3.54
N ARG A 57 -9.72 6.18 -4.58
CA ARG A 57 -10.76 5.76 -5.54
C ARG A 57 -11.03 4.27 -5.43
N ILE A 58 -12.30 3.88 -5.57
CA ILE A 58 -12.71 2.48 -5.55
C ILE A 58 -13.72 2.15 -6.67
N GLY A 59 -13.72 0.91 -7.14
CA GLY A 59 -14.71 0.41 -8.11
C GLY A 59 -14.77 1.27 -9.38
N HIS A 60 -15.97 1.80 -9.68
CA HIS A 60 -16.23 2.61 -10.88
C HIS A 60 -15.54 3.99 -10.88
N GLU A 61 -14.95 4.42 -9.77
CA GLU A 61 -14.16 5.66 -9.71
C GLU A 61 -12.79 5.50 -10.39
N CYS A 62 -12.33 4.26 -10.55
CA CYS A 62 -11.07 3.93 -11.22
C CYS A 62 -11.26 3.91 -12.75
N ARG A 63 -11.22 5.10 -13.38
CA ARG A 63 -11.53 5.28 -14.81
C ARG A 63 -10.47 4.74 -15.78
N ASP A 64 -9.25 4.50 -15.32
CA ASP A 64 -8.06 4.30 -16.17
C ASP A 64 -7.23 3.04 -15.81
N ILE A 65 -7.86 1.95 -15.30
CA ILE A 65 -7.14 0.69 -15.01
C ILE A 65 -6.85 -0.10 -16.27
#